data_AF-A0A7L4RRG7-F1
#
_entry.id   AF-A0A7L4RRG7-F1
#
_cell.length_a   1.000
_cell.length_b   1.000
_cell.length_c   1.000
_cell.angle_alpha   90.00
_cell.angle_beta   90.00
_cell.angle_gamma   90.00
#
_symmetry.space_group_name_H-M   'P 1'
#
loop_
_entity.id
_entity.type
_entity.pdbx_description
1 polymer ?
#
loop_
_entity_poly.entity_id
_entity_poly.type
_entity_poly.pdbx_seq_one_letter_code
_entity_poly.pdbx_strand_id
1 'polypeptide(L)'
;KEGGDVDDSSLIRGIVVDKERVHPSMPMTVKNAKIALVDSALEIKETETDAEIRITSPDQLQAFLEQEEKMLKDMVEKITASGATVVFCQKGIDDMAQHYLAKAGVVAIRRVKKSDMEKLSKATGANIITSLKEISSKDLGKAGLVEERKVAGEAMTFVEECENPKAVTILLRGGTEHVINEAERAVTDGLGAVTSAIEMGKIVTGGGAIETEIAVKLRVYATKVGGREQLAIEAFADALEIIPRTLAESAGMDPIDTLVKIRTEHTNGNKHAGIHVFKASIEDMKKEDVIEPMKVKRQALASAAEVAEMILKIDDIIAASKPAGAGGPPGGMPPGGMGDMGD
;
A
#
# COMPACT_ATOMS: atom_id res chain seq x y z
N LYS A 1 -7.77 -9.65 1.46
CA LYS A 1 -8.22 -10.83 0.68
C LYS A 1 -9.63 -11.18 1.13
N GLU A 2 -10.54 -11.30 0.17
CA GLU A 2 -11.96 -11.55 0.42
C GLU A 2 -12.18 -12.87 1.17
N GLY A 3 -13.25 -12.93 1.97
CA GLY A 3 -13.63 -14.07 2.78
C GLY A 3 -13.05 -14.02 4.20
N GLY A 4 -13.82 -14.54 5.15
CA GLY A 4 -13.56 -14.36 6.59
C GLY A 4 -14.09 -13.02 7.11
N ASP A 5 -13.85 -12.76 8.38
CA ASP A 5 -14.17 -11.48 9.03
C ASP A 5 -12.92 -10.59 9.10
N VAL A 6 -13.09 -9.31 9.44
CA VAL A 6 -11.98 -8.36 9.64
C VAL A 6 -11.08 -8.83 10.79
N ASP A 7 -11.65 -9.47 11.79
CA ASP A 7 -10.93 -10.01 12.95
C ASP A 7 -10.04 -11.22 12.61
N ASP A 8 -10.24 -11.86 11.44
CA ASP A 8 -9.34 -12.92 10.94
C ASP A 8 -8.05 -12.36 10.34
N SER A 9 -7.88 -11.03 10.32
CA SER A 9 -6.67 -10.38 9.84
C SER A 9 -5.48 -10.65 10.76
N SER A 10 -4.27 -10.73 10.18
CA SER A 10 -3.08 -11.08 10.96
C SER A 10 -1.84 -10.30 10.54
N LEU A 11 -0.97 -10.05 11.51
CA LEU A 11 0.38 -9.53 11.26
C LEU A 11 1.33 -10.71 11.02
N ILE A 12 1.87 -10.75 9.82
CA ILE A 12 2.83 -11.75 9.37
C ILE A 12 4.21 -11.11 9.46
N ARG A 13 5.07 -11.68 10.31
CA ARG A 13 6.48 -11.24 10.48
C ARG A 13 7.35 -11.72 9.32
N GLY A 14 7.04 -11.21 8.14
CA GLY A 14 7.67 -11.52 6.87
C GLY A 14 6.78 -11.12 5.70
N ILE A 15 6.92 -11.79 4.56
CA ILE A 15 6.28 -11.40 3.31
C ILE A 15 5.32 -12.47 2.82
N VAL A 16 4.13 -12.05 2.39
CA VAL A 16 3.22 -12.89 1.61
C VAL A 16 3.34 -12.51 0.15
N VAL A 17 3.53 -13.51 -0.71
CA VAL A 17 3.57 -13.37 -2.16
C VAL A 17 2.34 -14.05 -2.74
N ASP A 18 1.57 -13.31 -3.55
CA ASP A 18 0.37 -13.79 -4.23
C ASP A 18 0.71 -14.66 -5.46
N LYS A 19 1.47 -15.72 -5.20
CA LYS A 19 1.96 -16.72 -6.15
C LYS A 19 2.11 -18.08 -5.45
N GLU A 20 1.84 -19.13 -6.21
CA GLU A 20 2.06 -20.52 -5.84
C GLU A 20 3.39 -21.06 -6.38
N ARG A 21 3.78 -22.24 -5.90
CA ARG A 21 4.93 -22.95 -6.46
C ARG A 21 4.65 -23.37 -7.91
N VAL A 22 5.69 -23.33 -8.73
CA VAL A 22 5.54 -23.58 -10.18
C VAL A 22 5.28 -25.04 -10.53
N HIS A 23 5.71 -25.99 -9.69
CA HIS A 23 5.58 -27.42 -9.97
C HIS A 23 4.95 -28.19 -8.78
N PRO A 24 3.93 -29.04 -8.99
CA PRO A 24 3.23 -29.73 -7.89
C PRO A 24 4.11 -30.60 -7.00
N SER A 25 5.14 -31.23 -7.56
CA SER A 25 6.11 -32.06 -6.81
C SER A 25 7.12 -31.28 -5.98
N MET A 26 7.13 -29.94 -6.06
CA MET A 26 7.92 -29.13 -5.13
C MET A 26 7.32 -29.20 -3.72
N PRO A 27 8.15 -29.14 -2.66
CA PRO A 27 7.65 -29.11 -1.29
C PRO A 27 6.65 -27.97 -1.05
N MET A 28 5.56 -28.25 -0.34
CA MET A 28 4.62 -27.21 0.12
C MET A 28 5.21 -26.38 1.26
N THR A 29 6.12 -26.96 2.04
CA THR A 29 6.70 -26.35 3.25
C THR A 29 8.20 -26.58 3.27
N VAL A 30 8.96 -25.52 3.56
CA VAL A 30 10.42 -25.54 3.72
C VAL A 30 10.77 -24.88 5.04
N LYS A 31 11.43 -25.63 5.92
CA LYS A 31 11.97 -25.12 7.19
C LYS A 31 13.43 -24.69 7.03
N ASN A 32 13.86 -23.66 7.76
CA ASN A 32 15.20 -23.08 7.66
C ASN A 32 15.57 -22.73 6.21
N ALA A 33 14.66 -22.03 5.54
CA ALA A 33 14.76 -21.71 4.13
C ALA A 33 15.95 -20.78 3.84
N LYS A 34 16.71 -21.14 2.81
CA LYS A 34 17.72 -20.30 2.16
C LYS A 34 17.16 -19.77 0.86
N ILE A 35 16.93 -18.47 0.81
CA ILE A 35 16.10 -17.83 -0.21
C ILE A 35 16.99 -17.12 -1.23
N ALA A 36 16.91 -17.53 -2.49
CA ALA A 36 17.51 -16.82 -3.62
C ALA A 36 16.48 -15.89 -4.27
N LEU A 37 16.87 -14.63 -4.50
CA LEU A 37 16.07 -13.67 -5.24
C LEU A 37 16.75 -13.40 -6.58
N VAL A 38 16.09 -13.73 -7.69
CA VAL A 38 16.67 -13.69 -9.03
C VAL A 38 15.85 -12.78 -9.95
N ASP A 39 16.46 -11.70 -10.44
CA ASP A 39 15.91 -10.81 -11.48
C ASP A 39 16.36 -11.23 -12.88
N SER A 40 16.26 -12.53 -13.16
CA SER A 40 16.50 -13.08 -14.49
C SER A 40 15.52 -14.22 -14.76
N ALA A 41 15.27 -14.48 -16.05
CA ALA A 41 14.49 -15.65 -16.44
C ALA A 41 15.35 -16.91 -16.31
N LEU A 42 14.72 -18.01 -15.89
CA LEU A 42 15.29 -19.36 -15.97
C LEU A 42 14.80 -20.03 -17.24
N GLU A 43 15.09 -19.39 -18.37
CA GLU A 43 14.62 -19.74 -19.71
C GLU A 43 15.77 -19.57 -20.69
N ILE A 44 15.70 -20.27 -21.81
CA ILE A 44 16.65 -20.08 -22.91
C ILE A 44 16.40 -18.70 -23.50
N LYS A 45 17.44 -17.86 -23.50
CA LYS A 45 17.30 -16.48 -23.96
C LYS A 45 17.25 -16.45 -25.47
N GLU A 46 16.20 -15.84 -26.00
CA GLU A 46 16.23 -15.30 -27.36
C GLU A 46 17.27 -14.17 -27.41
N THR A 47 18.04 -14.14 -28.49
CA THR A 47 19.03 -13.09 -28.73
C THR A 47 18.32 -11.79 -29.09
N GLU A 48 18.84 -10.65 -28.62
CA GLU A 48 18.28 -9.32 -28.95
C GLU A 48 18.36 -9.00 -30.46
N THR A 49 19.28 -9.64 -31.16
CA THR A 49 19.38 -9.63 -32.62
C THR A 49 18.80 -10.92 -33.19
N ASP A 50 18.16 -10.84 -34.36
CA ASP A 50 17.67 -12.01 -35.09
C ASP A 50 18.81 -13.02 -35.33
N ALA A 51 18.78 -14.14 -34.62
CA ALA A 51 19.70 -15.25 -34.79
C ALA A 51 18.95 -16.43 -35.42
N GLU A 52 19.33 -16.79 -36.64
CA GLU A 52 18.78 -17.96 -37.34
C GLU A 52 19.67 -19.18 -37.11
N ILE A 53 19.11 -20.23 -36.54
CA ILE A 53 19.82 -21.50 -36.35
C ILE A 53 19.59 -22.38 -37.58
N ARG A 54 20.65 -22.62 -38.36
CA ARG A 54 20.59 -23.48 -39.54
C ARG A 54 21.03 -24.89 -39.22
N ILE A 55 20.06 -25.79 -39.15
CA ILE A 55 20.27 -27.22 -38.88
C ILE A 55 20.37 -27.95 -40.23
N THR A 56 21.54 -28.51 -40.53
CA THR A 56 21.83 -29.14 -41.84
C THR A 56 21.87 -30.67 -41.79
N SER A 57 21.76 -31.27 -40.59
CA SER A 57 21.74 -32.72 -40.39
C SER A 57 20.93 -33.12 -39.15
N PRO A 58 20.41 -34.36 -39.08
CA PRO A 58 19.74 -34.90 -37.89
C PRO A 58 20.61 -34.87 -36.62
N ASP A 59 21.91 -35.15 -36.75
CA ASP A 59 22.84 -35.15 -35.61
C ASP A 59 23.01 -33.75 -35.00
N GLN A 60 23.00 -32.71 -35.85
CA GLN A 60 23.02 -31.32 -35.37
C GLN A 60 21.74 -30.93 -34.63
N LEU A 61 20.58 -31.46 -35.05
CA LEU A 61 19.31 -31.24 -34.35
C LEU A 61 19.38 -31.84 -32.94
N GLN A 62 19.85 -33.08 -32.82
CA GLN A 62 19.98 -33.76 -31.54
C GLN A 62 20.94 -33.02 -30.60
N ALA A 63 22.13 -32.66 -31.10
CA ALA A 63 23.12 -31.91 -30.31
C ALA A 63 22.60 -30.54 -29.85
N PHE A 64 21.77 -29.88 -30.67
CA PHE A 64 21.14 -28.62 -30.31
C PHE A 64 20.16 -28.80 -29.14
N LEU A 65 19.25 -29.76 -29.22
CA LEU A 65 18.28 -30.06 -28.16
C LEU A 65 18.99 -30.45 -26.84
N GLU A 66 20.04 -31.26 -26.92
CA GLU A 66 20.84 -31.63 -25.75
C GLU A 66 21.55 -30.43 -25.13
N GLN A 67 22.02 -29.49 -25.96
CA GLN A 67 22.66 -28.28 -25.48
C GLN A 67 21.66 -27.33 -24.81
N GLU A 68 20.44 -27.21 -25.34
CA GLU A 68 19.34 -26.48 -24.71
C GLU A 68 18.99 -27.04 -23.33
N GLU A 69 18.79 -28.35 -23.24
CA GLU A 69 18.54 -29.05 -21.98
C GLU A 69 19.69 -28.81 -20.98
N LYS A 70 20.93 -28.94 -21.46
CA LYS A 70 22.13 -28.70 -20.65
C LYS A 70 22.21 -27.26 -20.13
N MET A 71 21.89 -26.26 -20.94
CA MET A 71 21.89 -24.86 -20.48
C MET A 71 20.93 -24.63 -19.31
N LEU A 72 19.70 -25.18 -19.40
CA LEU A 72 18.71 -25.07 -18.33
C LEU A 72 19.17 -25.82 -17.08
N LYS A 73 19.72 -27.03 -17.26
CA LYS A 73 20.29 -27.82 -16.18
C LYS A 73 21.43 -27.09 -15.48
N ASP A 74 22.37 -26.49 -16.21
CA ASP A 74 23.49 -25.71 -15.68
C ASP A 74 23.00 -24.49 -14.86
N MET A 75 21.89 -23.86 -15.27
CA MET A 75 21.27 -22.77 -14.49
C MET A 75 20.74 -23.27 -13.15
N VAL A 76 20.03 -24.40 -13.15
CA VAL A 76 19.49 -25.02 -11.93
C VAL A 76 20.61 -25.51 -11.01
N GLU A 77 21.66 -26.11 -11.58
CA GLU A 77 22.83 -26.58 -10.83
C GLU A 77 23.54 -25.42 -10.11
N LYS A 78 23.59 -24.22 -10.69
CA LYS A 78 24.15 -23.04 -9.98
C LYS A 78 23.30 -22.63 -8.78
N ILE A 79 21.97 -22.67 -8.92
CA ILE A 79 21.06 -22.35 -7.82
C ILE A 79 21.22 -23.38 -6.69
N THR A 80 21.23 -24.68 -7.03
CA THR A 80 21.38 -25.73 -6.03
C THR A 80 22.77 -25.72 -5.38
N ALA A 81 23.84 -25.46 -6.16
CA ALA A 81 25.20 -25.35 -5.65
C ALA A 81 25.38 -24.17 -4.69
N SER A 82 24.61 -23.08 -4.84
CA SER A 82 24.60 -21.98 -3.87
C SER A 82 24.05 -22.41 -2.49
N GLY A 83 23.30 -23.52 -2.46
CA GLY A 83 22.60 -24.03 -1.28
C GLY A 83 21.21 -23.43 -1.08
N ALA A 84 20.64 -22.77 -2.09
CA ALA A 84 19.28 -22.24 -2.03
C ALA A 84 18.25 -23.39 -1.93
N THR A 85 17.27 -23.23 -1.05
CA THR A 85 16.14 -24.17 -0.90
C THR A 85 14.85 -23.58 -1.48
N VAL A 86 14.81 -22.26 -1.65
CA VAL A 86 13.70 -21.53 -2.26
C VAL A 86 14.27 -20.50 -3.23
N VAL A 87 13.68 -20.37 -4.42
CA VAL A 87 14.02 -19.35 -5.42
C VAL A 87 12.78 -18.56 -5.83
N PHE A 88 12.87 -17.23 -5.72
CA PHE A 88 11.89 -16.31 -6.28
C PHE A 88 12.49 -15.68 -7.53
N CYS A 89 11.85 -15.89 -8.67
CA CYS A 89 12.22 -15.30 -9.95
C CYS A 89 11.26 -14.17 -10.31
N GLN A 90 11.80 -13.00 -10.61
CA GLN A 90 11.00 -11.87 -11.11
C GLN A 90 10.43 -12.14 -12.51
N LYS A 91 11.13 -12.96 -13.31
CA LYS A 91 10.73 -13.35 -14.67
C LYS A 91 10.21 -14.79 -14.69
N GLY A 92 10.08 -15.38 -15.89
CA GLY A 92 9.60 -16.74 -16.08
C GLY A 92 10.64 -17.82 -15.73
N ILE A 93 10.17 -19.06 -15.70
CA ILE A 93 10.94 -20.28 -15.45
C ILE A 93 10.42 -21.32 -16.44
N ASP A 94 11.32 -21.85 -17.27
CA ASP A 94 11.02 -22.88 -18.26
C ASP A 94 10.57 -24.19 -17.60
N ASP A 95 9.69 -24.94 -18.24
CA ASP A 95 9.11 -26.17 -17.68
C ASP A 95 10.18 -27.24 -17.38
N MET A 96 11.23 -27.36 -18.20
CA MET A 96 12.35 -28.28 -17.90
C MET A 96 13.13 -27.82 -16.67
N ALA A 97 13.37 -26.51 -16.52
CA ALA A 97 14.00 -25.97 -15.32
C ALA A 97 13.14 -26.19 -14.07
N GLN A 98 11.81 -26.07 -14.17
CA GLN A 98 10.89 -26.37 -13.08
C GLN A 98 11.01 -27.84 -12.63
N HIS A 99 11.09 -28.78 -13.58
CA HIS A 99 11.28 -30.20 -13.29
C HIS A 99 12.61 -30.47 -12.57
N TYR A 100 13.72 -29.87 -13.01
CA TYR A 100 15.01 -30.05 -12.35
C TYR A 100 15.03 -29.45 -10.95
N LEU A 101 14.44 -28.26 -10.75
CA LEU A 101 14.32 -27.64 -9.43
C LEU A 101 13.48 -28.50 -8.48
N ALA A 102 12.36 -29.05 -8.97
CA ALA A 102 11.52 -29.97 -8.20
C ALA A 102 12.30 -31.24 -7.80
N LYS A 103 13.07 -31.84 -8.73
CA LYS A 103 13.91 -33.01 -8.45
C LYS A 103 15.02 -32.70 -7.43
N ALA A 104 15.55 -31.49 -7.44
CA ALA A 104 16.52 -31.01 -6.45
C ALA A 104 15.89 -30.61 -5.11
N GLY A 105 14.55 -30.62 -4.99
CA GLY A 105 13.83 -30.23 -3.78
C GLY A 105 13.83 -28.71 -3.54
N VAL A 106 14.12 -27.90 -4.55
CA VAL A 106 14.09 -26.43 -4.46
C VAL A 106 12.71 -25.93 -4.86
N VAL A 107 12.06 -25.16 -3.97
CA VAL A 107 10.79 -24.51 -4.28
C VAL A 107 11.05 -23.31 -5.17
N ALA A 108 10.36 -23.21 -6.29
CA ALA A 108 10.50 -22.10 -7.22
C ALA A 108 9.18 -21.37 -7.44
N ILE A 109 9.25 -20.05 -7.46
CA ILE A 109 8.12 -19.15 -7.66
C ILE A 109 8.50 -18.18 -8.76
N ARG A 110 7.68 -18.09 -9.81
CA ARG A 110 7.97 -17.29 -11.02
C ARG A 110 7.10 -16.04 -11.10
N ARG A 111 7.56 -15.07 -11.91
CA ARG A 111 6.84 -13.82 -12.21
C ARG A 111 6.45 -13.04 -10.94
N VAL A 112 7.38 -12.99 -9.99
CA VAL A 112 7.21 -12.21 -8.75
C VAL A 112 7.33 -10.73 -9.09
N LYS A 113 6.44 -9.89 -8.56
CA LYS A 113 6.48 -8.45 -8.81
C LYS A 113 7.77 -7.85 -8.26
N LYS A 114 8.34 -6.86 -8.94
CA LYS A 114 9.54 -6.14 -8.48
C LYS A 114 9.37 -5.59 -7.06
N SER A 115 8.20 -5.02 -6.74
CA SER A 115 7.87 -4.53 -5.40
C SER A 115 7.96 -5.62 -4.33
N ASP A 116 7.60 -6.85 -4.66
CA ASP A 116 7.63 -7.98 -3.72
C ASP A 116 9.06 -8.53 -3.59
N MET A 117 9.84 -8.52 -4.66
CA MET A 117 11.28 -8.83 -4.62
C MET A 117 12.04 -7.89 -3.67
N GLU A 118 11.78 -6.58 -3.74
CA GLU A 118 12.39 -5.59 -2.86
C GLU A 118 11.97 -5.80 -1.39
N LYS A 119 10.70 -6.13 -1.15
CA LYS A 119 10.19 -6.45 0.20
C LYS A 119 10.79 -7.74 0.74
N LEU A 120 10.89 -8.79 -0.08
CA LEU A 120 11.54 -10.06 0.27
C LEU A 120 13.01 -9.85 0.63
N SER A 121 13.73 -9.03 -0.14
CA SER A 121 15.12 -8.67 0.16
C SER A 121 15.22 -7.99 1.53
N LYS A 122 14.36 -7.01 1.81
CA LYS A 122 14.32 -6.32 3.12
C LYS A 122 13.92 -7.23 4.28
N ALA A 123 13.04 -8.20 4.05
CA ALA A 123 12.58 -9.12 5.09
C ALA A 123 13.59 -10.22 5.39
N THR A 124 14.17 -10.82 4.35
CA THR A 124 15.02 -12.03 4.46
C THR A 124 16.51 -11.73 4.50
N GLY A 125 16.92 -10.51 4.11
CA GLY A 125 18.31 -10.12 3.95
C GLY A 125 18.98 -10.62 2.65
N ALA A 126 18.22 -11.24 1.74
CA ALA A 126 18.74 -11.69 0.44
C ALA A 126 19.15 -10.53 -0.46
N ASN A 127 20.21 -10.72 -1.24
CA ASN A 127 20.54 -9.84 -2.35
C ASN A 127 19.74 -10.23 -3.59
N ILE A 128 19.26 -9.24 -4.36
CA ILE A 128 18.61 -9.49 -5.65
C ILE A 128 19.72 -9.69 -6.69
N ILE A 129 19.76 -10.89 -7.27
CA ILE A 129 20.80 -11.32 -8.22
C ILE A 129 20.27 -11.18 -9.64
N THR A 130 21.01 -10.49 -10.50
CA THR A 130 20.67 -10.31 -11.92
C THR A 130 21.33 -11.37 -12.83
N SER A 131 22.41 -11.99 -12.35
CA SER A 131 23.20 -12.99 -13.09
C SER A 131 23.42 -14.24 -12.24
N LEU A 132 22.89 -15.38 -12.70
CA LEU A 132 23.09 -16.68 -12.06
C LEU A 132 24.56 -17.13 -12.01
N LYS A 133 25.46 -16.50 -12.76
CA LYS A 133 26.89 -16.83 -12.72
C LYS A 133 27.54 -16.38 -11.41
N GLU A 134 26.97 -15.39 -10.75
CA GLU A 134 27.52 -14.76 -9.54
C GLU A 134 26.84 -15.23 -8.26
N ILE A 135 25.82 -16.10 -8.37
CA ILE A 135 25.09 -16.58 -7.20
C ILE A 135 26.02 -17.31 -6.23
N SER A 136 26.02 -16.85 -4.98
CA SER A 136 26.78 -17.48 -3.92
C SER A 136 25.92 -17.64 -2.67
N SER A 137 26.40 -18.45 -1.73
CA SER A 137 25.72 -18.65 -0.44
C SER A 137 25.60 -17.37 0.39
N LYS A 138 26.39 -16.33 0.09
CA LYS A 138 26.35 -15.02 0.76
C LYS A 138 25.19 -14.15 0.31
N ASP A 139 24.66 -14.41 -0.88
CA ASP A 139 23.55 -13.64 -1.46
C ASP A 139 22.19 -14.14 -1.01
N LEU A 140 22.15 -15.31 -0.36
CA LEU A 140 20.93 -15.96 0.08
C LEU A 140 20.40 -15.33 1.37
N GLY A 141 19.09 -15.03 1.36
CA GLY A 141 18.35 -14.65 2.56
C GLY A 141 18.00 -15.85 3.42
N LYS A 142 17.53 -15.58 4.63
CA LYS A 142 17.11 -16.62 5.59
C LYS A 142 15.69 -16.36 6.07
N ALA A 143 14.92 -17.44 6.16
CA ALA A 143 13.61 -17.46 6.81
C ALA A 143 13.43 -18.80 7.53
N GLY A 144 12.81 -18.79 8.72
CA GLY A 144 12.54 -20.03 9.44
C GLY A 144 11.51 -20.92 8.73
N LEU A 145 10.54 -20.31 8.03
CA LEU A 145 9.48 -21.02 7.34
C LEU A 145 9.15 -20.37 5.99
N VAL A 146 9.10 -21.19 4.94
CA VAL A 146 8.43 -20.84 3.68
C VAL A 146 7.36 -21.88 3.40
N GLU A 147 6.12 -21.43 3.21
CA GLU A 147 4.97 -22.32 3.08
C GLU A 147 3.98 -21.78 2.06
N GLU A 148 3.49 -22.65 1.17
CA GLU A 148 2.32 -22.35 0.37
C GLU A 148 1.05 -22.68 1.16
N ARG A 149 0.20 -21.66 1.39
CA ARG A 149 -1.09 -21.84 2.05
C ARG A 149 -2.20 -21.32 1.15
N LYS A 150 -3.37 -21.95 1.25
CA LYS A 150 -4.58 -21.43 0.62
C LYS A 150 -5.31 -20.50 1.57
N VAL A 151 -5.60 -19.30 1.08
CA VAL A 151 -6.39 -18.30 1.80
C VAL A 151 -7.52 -17.89 0.87
N ALA A 152 -8.75 -18.10 1.31
CA ALA A 152 -9.95 -17.87 0.49
C ALA A 152 -9.92 -18.60 -0.87
N GLY A 153 -9.36 -19.80 -0.90
CA GLY A 153 -9.26 -20.64 -2.11
C GLY A 153 -8.06 -20.35 -3.01
N GLU A 154 -7.38 -19.21 -2.82
CA GLU A 154 -6.18 -18.84 -3.58
C GLU A 154 -4.91 -19.29 -2.87
N ALA A 155 -3.99 -19.91 -3.61
CA ALA A 155 -2.69 -20.33 -3.09
C ALA A 155 -1.72 -19.14 -3.07
N MET A 156 -1.14 -18.88 -1.90
CA MET A 156 -0.14 -17.84 -1.69
C MET A 156 1.06 -18.42 -0.95
N THR A 157 2.23 -17.85 -1.21
CA THR A 157 3.47 -18.22 -0.52
C THR A 157 3.73 -17.28 0.65
N PHE A 158 3.87 -17.86 1.84
CA PHE A 158 4.21 -17.18 3.08
C PHE A 158 5.68 -17.38 3.36
N VAL A 159 6.40 -16.28 3.60
CA VAL A 159 7.79 -16.26 4.07
C VAL A 159 7.77 -15.69 5.47
N GLU A 160 7.98 -16.54 6.47
CA GLU A 160 7.80 -16.23 7.89
C GLU A 160 9.06 -16.54 8.70
N GLU A 161 9.07 -16.14 9.98
CA GLU A 161 10.19 -16.36 10.90
C GLU A 161 11.52 -15.79 10.35
N CYS A 162 11.46 -14.61 9.76
CA CYS A 162 12.65 -13.84 9.40
C CYS A 162 13.29 -13.29 10.69
N GLU A 163 14.62 -13.33 10.79
CA GLU A 163 15.36 -12.96 12.02
C GLU A 163 15.18 -11.49 12.41
N ASN A 164 15.21 -10.58 11.43
CA ASN A 164 14.98 -9.16 11.65
C ASN A 164 14.34 -8.50 10.41
N PRO A 165 13.04 -8.74 10.15
CA PRO A 165 12.42 -8.31 8.92
C PRO A 165 12.23 -6.79 8.91
N LYS A 166 12.92 -6.10 7.99
CA LYS A 166 12.70 -4.66 7.74
C LYS A 166 11.45 -4.39 6.88
N ALA A 167 10.73 -5.45 6.50
CA ALA A 167 9.46 -5.40 5.82
C ALA A 167 8.58 -6.53 6.36
N VAL A 168 7.33 -6.21 6.69
CA VAL A 168 6.32 -7.14 7.23
C VAL A 168 5.03 -7.01 6.44
N THR A 169 4.12 -7.96 6.59
CA THR A 169 2.82 -7.97 5.91
C THR A 169 1.69 -7.98 6.91
N ILE A 170 0.73 -7.08 6.75
CA ILE A 170 -0.57 -7.17 7.44
C ILE A 170 -1.54 -7.79 6.44
N LEU A 171 -1.93 -9.05 6.67
CA LEU A 171 -2.90 -9.74 5.85
C LEU A 171 -4.30 -9.37 6.34
N LEU A 172 -4.95 -8.45 5.61
CA LEU A 172 -6.31 -8.05 5.90
C LEU A 172 -7.32 -9.01 5.28
N ARG A 173 -8.33 -9.38 6.07
CA ARG A 173 -9.47 -10.22 5.69
C ARG A 173 -10.76 -9.41 5.81
N GLY A 174 -11.82 -9.88 5.17
CA GLY A 174 -13.12 -9.22 5.23
C GLY A 174 -14.12 -9.85 4.27
N GLY A 175 -15.41 -9.71 4.61
CA GLY A 175 -16.48 -10.37 3.86
C GLY A 175 -16.71 -9.82 2.46
N THR A 176 -16.30 -8.57 2.19
CA THR A 176 -16.37 -7.93 0.87
C THR A 176 -15.12 -7.11 0.58
N GLU A 177 -14.85 -6.85 -0.69
CA GLU A 177 -13.74 -5.97 -1.11
C GLU A 177 -13.86 -4.56 -0.51
N HIS A 178 -15.08 -4.00 -0.40
CA HIS A 178 -15.31 -2.69 0.20
C HIS A 178 -14.87 -2.63 1.67
N VAL A 179 -15.17 -3.66 2.46
CA VAL A 179 -14.75 -3.74 3.87
C VAL A 179 -13.23 -3.84 3.97
N ILE A 180 -12.59 -4.61 3.10
CA ILE A 180 -11.13 -4.76 3.07
C ILE A 180 -10.47 -3.43 2.72
N ASN A 181 -10.99 -2.70 1.73
CA ASN A 181 -10.43 -1.42 1.32
C ASN A 181 -10.55 -0.37 2.45
N GLU A 182 -11.65 -0.37 3.20
CA GLU A 182 -11.79 0.51 4.37
C GLU A 182 -10.86 0.09 5.51
N ALA A 183 -10.69 -1.22 5.76
CA ALA A 183 -9.72 -1.71 6.74
C ALA A 183 -8.28 -1.34 6.35
N GLU A 184 -7.91 -1.46 5.08
CA GLU A 184 -6.59 -1.06 4.56
C GLU A 184 -6.34 0.43 4.76
N ARG A 185 -7.35 1.25 4.45
CA ARG A 185 -7.31 2.69 4.68
C ARG A 185 -7.13 3.02 6.15
N ALA A 186 -7.93 2.43 7.04
CA ALA A 186 -7.86 2.66 8.47
C ALA A 186 -6.49 2.27 9.06
N VAL A 187 -5.92 1.13 8.64
CA VAL A 187 -4.57 0.70 9.04
C VAL A 187 -3.51 1.67 8.52
N THR A 188 -3.63 2.12 7.27
CA THR A 188 -2.71 3.08 6.66
C THR A 188 -2.72 4.42 7.40
N ASP A 189 -3.90 4.93 7.71
CA ASP A 189 -4.08 6.18 8.47
C ASP A 189 -3.50 6.04 9.89
N GLY A 190 -3.75 4.91 10.56
CA GLY A 190 -3.19 4.61 11.88
C GLY A 190 -1.65 4.55 11.87
N LEU A 191 -1.05 3.86 10.90
CA LEU A 191 0.40 3.80 10.71
C LEU A 191 0.98 5.18 10.40
N GLY A 192 0.29 5.99 9.59
CA GLY A 192 0.66 7.37 9.29
C GLY A 192 0.65 8.26 10.53
N ALA A 193 -0.35 8.09 11.40
CA ALA A 193 -0.45 8.80 12.67
C ALA A 193 0.70 8.41 13.63
N VAL A 194 0.95 7.11 13.80
CA VAL A 194 2.05 6.61 14.63
C VAL A 194 3.41 7.12 14.13
N THR A 195 3.65 7.02 12.82
CA THR A 195 4.88 7.52 12.18
C THR A 195 5.04 9.02 12.42
N SER A 196 3.98 9.79 12.24
CA SER A 196 3.99 11.24 12.48
C SER A 196 4.26 11.60 13.94
N ALA A 197 3.73 10.82 14.89
CA ALA A 197 3.98 11.00 16.31
C ALA A 197 5.45 10.73 16.67
N ILE A 198 6.02 9.65 16.14
CA ILE A 198 7.42 9.27 16.37
C ILE A 198 8.37 10.32 15.76
N GLU A 199 8.14 10.72 14.52
CA GLU A 199 8.98 11.71 13.82
C GLU A 199 8.93 13.09 14.50
N MET A 200 7.74 13.53 14.89
CA MET A 200 7.56 14.88 15.44
C MET A 200 7.87 14.98 16.93
N GLY A 201 7.74 13.89 17.68
CA GLY A 201 7.94 13.85 19.13
C GLY A 201 6.97 14.72 19.93
N LYS A 202 5.86 15.16 19.32
CA LYS A 202 4.84 16.03 19.95
C LYS A 202 3.44 15.55 19.64
N ILE A 203 2.61 15.51 20.68
CA ILE A 203 1.21 15.11 20.63
C ILE A 203 0.32 16.20 21.23
N VAL A 204 -0.94 16.19 20.85
CA VAL A 204 -2.02 17.02 21.42
C VAL A 204 -3.20 16.12 21.80
N THR A 205 -4.11 16.64 22.62
CA THR A 205 -5.35 15.93 22.95
C THR A 205 -6.39 16.12 21.86
N GLY A 206 -7.03 15.01 21.48
CA GLY A 206 -8.09 14.99 20.46
C GLY A 206 -9.46 15.37 21.01
N GLY A 207 -10.53 14.86 20.40
CA GLY A 207 -11.91 15.07 20.87
C GLY A 207 -12.39 16.52 20.80
N GLY A 208 -11.82 17.35 19.91
CA GLY A 208 -12.16 18.78 19.83
C GLY A 208 -11.49 19.65 20.91
N ALA A 209 -10.67 19.08 21.79
CA ALA A 209 -10.01 19.81 22.88
C ALA A 209 -9.02 20.85 22.35
N ILE A 210 -8.16 20.46 21.40
CA ILE A 210 -7.15 21.36 20.84
C ILE A 210 -7.80 22.49 20.04
N GLU A 211 -8.85 22.21 19.28
CA GLU A 211 -9.60 23.22 18.53
C GLU A 211 -10.25 24.25 19.47
N THR A 212 -10.86 23.77 20.56
CA THR A 212 -11.46 24.63 21.59
C THR A 212 -10.40 25.49 22.29
N GLU A 213 -9.26 24.91 22.67
CA GLU A 213 -8.15 25.63 23.29
C GLU A 213 -7.61 26.74 22.39
N ILE A 214 -7.46 26.46 21.09
CA ILE A 214 -7.02 27.46 20.12
C ILE A 214 -8.07 28.56 19.98
N ALA A 215 -9.37 28.22 19.88
CA ALA A 215 -10.44 29.18 19.77
C ALA A 215 -10.49 30.13 20.98
N VAL A 216 -10.37 29.61 22.21
CA VAL A 216 -10.32 30.43 23.44
C VAL A 216 -9.12 31.39 23.41
N LYS A 217 -7.93 30.91 23.04
CA LYS A 217 -6.73 31.75 22.94
C LYS A 217 -6.81 32.81 21.85
N LEU A 218 -7.41 32.48 20.71
CA LEU A 218 -7.61 33.41 19.61
C LEU A 218 -8.56 34.54 20.01
N ARG A 219 -9.63 34.27 20.75
CA ARG A 219 -10.54 35.32 21.26
C ARG A 219 -9.82 36.27 22.22
N VAL A 220 -8.99 35.75 23.13
CA VAL A 220 -8.15 36.59 24.00
C VAL A 220 -7.16 37.43 23.17
N TYR A 221 -6.55 36.85 22.13
CA TYR A 221 -5.67 37.56 21.22
C TYR A 221 -6.41 38.65 20.42
N ALA A 222 -7.62 38.38 19.94
CA ALA A 222 -8.44 39.30 19.15
C ALA A 222 -8.66 40.64 19.87
N THR A 223 -8.98 40.58 21.18
CA THR A 223 -9.15 41.78 22.02
C THR A 223 -7.91 42.68 22.11
N LYS A 224 -6.71 42.12 21.90
CA LYS A 224 -5.46 42.89 21.90
C LYS A 224 -5.18 43.56 20.57
N VAL A 225 -5.75 43.03 19.48
CA VAL A 225 -5.56 43.57 18.13
C VAL A 225 -6.54 44.73 17.89
N GLY A 226 -7.82 44.55 18.19
CA GLY A 226 -8.86 45.56 17.96
C GLY A 226 -9.24 45.74 16.49
N GLY A 227 -10.11 46.71 16.21
CA GLY A 227 -10.46 47.11 14.85
C GLY A 227 -11.26 46.06 14.06
N ARG A 228 -11.06 46.01 12.74
CA ARG A 228 -11.75 45.06 11.84
C ARG A 228 -11.11 43.68 11.92
N GLU A 229 -9.82 43.65 12.18
CA GLU A 229 -9.00 42.45 12.33
C GLU A 229 -9.46 41.60 13.52
N GLN A 230 -9.90 42.24 14.62
CA GLN A 230 -10.52 41.54 15.75
C GLN A 230 -11.71 40.67 15.29
N LEU A 231 -12.62 41.22 14.49
CA LEU A 231 -13.81 40.50 14.00
C LEU A 231 -13.41 39.29 13.15
N ALA A 232 -12.36 39.42 12.34
CA ALA A 232 -11.86 38.31 11.52
C ALA A 232 -11.23 37.19 12.38
N ILE A 233 -10.48 37.55 13.43
CA ILE A 233 -9.88 36.58 14.37
C ILE A 233 -10.97 35.86 15.16
N GLU A 234 -12.00 36.57 15.62
CA GLU A 234 -13.15 35.98 16.32
C GLU A 234 -13.93 35.02 15.39
N ALA A 235 -14.19 35.41 14.15
CA ALA A 235 -14.82 34.53 13.17
C ALA A 235 -13.99 33.27 12.88
N PHE A 236 -12.66 33.37 12.83
CA PHE A 236 -11.80 32.19 12.70
C PHE A 236 -11.88 31.29 13.94
N ALA A 237 -11.93 31.86 15.15
CA ALA A 237 -12.12 31.09 16.38
C ALA A 237 -13.47 30.35 16.39
N ASP A 238 -14.55 30.99 15.94
CA ASP A 238 -15.86 30.35 15.80
C ASP A 238 -15.83 29.21 14.78
N ALA A 239 -15.10 29.38 13.67
CA ALA A 239 -14.94 28.34 12.66
C ALA A 239 -14.26 27.08 13.20
N LEU A 240 -13.29 27.21 14.12
CA LEU A 240 -12.63 26.04 14.73
C LEU A 240 -13.58 25.19 15.58
N GLU A 241 -14.62 25.80 16.15
CA GLU A 241 -15.58 25.11 17.00
C GLU A 241 -16.55 24.23 16.22
N ILE A 242 -16.52 24.26 14.88
CA ILE A 242 -17.27 23.31 14.06
C ILE A 242 -16.90 21.86 14.39
N ILE A 243 -15.62 21.59 14.69
CA ILE A 243 -15.13 20.25 14.99
C ILE A 243 -15.76 19.70 16.28
N PRO A 244 -15.62 20.35 17.46
CA PRO A 244 -16.31 19.89 18.66
C PRO A 244 -17.85 19.93 18.50
N ARG A 245 -18.42 20.89 17.79
CA ARG A 245 -19.87 20.93 17.52
C ARG A 245 -20.35 19.66 16.79
N THR A 246 -19.67 19.28 15.72
CA THR A 246 -20.01 18.10 14.93
C THR A 246 -19.77 16.79 15.69
N LEU A 247 -18.74 16.74 16.55
CA LEU A 247 -18.53 15.59 17.44
C LEU A 247 -19.69 15.45 18.45
N ALA A 248 -20.17 16.55 19.02
CA ALA A 248 -21.33 16.54 19.92
C ALA A 248 -22.60 16.05 19.20
N GLU A 249 -22.86 16.56 17.99
CA GLU A 249 -23.99 16.12 17.16
C GLU A 249 -23.92 14.62 16.86
N SER A 250 -22.73 14.12 16.47
CA SER A 250 -22.50 12.71 16.17
C SER A 250 -22.64 11.80 17.39
N ALA A 251 -22.35 12.33 18.58
CA ALA A 251 -22.51 11.63 19.86
C ALA A 251 -23.94 11.71 20.42
N GLY A 252 -24.86 12.43 19.77
CA GLY A 252 -26.23 12.65 20.24
C GLY A 252 -26.34 13.62 21.43
N MET A 253 -25.33 14.44 21.66
CA MET A 253 -25.32 15.48 22.70
C MET A 253 -25.96 16.77 22.18
N ASP A 254 -26.45 17.64 23.08
CA ASP A 254 -26.87 18.99 22.68
C ASP A 254 -25.63 19.82 22.29
N PRO A 255 -25.51 20.28 21.04
CA PRO A 255 -24.28 20.94 20.58
C PRO A 255 -24.06 22.30 21.23
N ILE A 256 -25.14 23.02 21.58
CA ILE A 256 -25.04 24.36 22.16
C ILE A 256 -24.54 24.25 23.60
N ASP A 257 -25.20 23.44 24.41
CA ASP A 257 -24.81 23.19 25.80
C ASP A 257 -23.40 22.61 25.89
N THR A 258 -23.05 21.71 24.97
CA THR A 258 -21.71 21.10 24.92
C THR A 258 -20.64 22.14 24.63
N LEU A 259 -20.85 23.01 23.64
CA LEU A 259 -19.91 24.10 23.33
C LEU A 259 -19.75 25.09 24.49
N VAL A 260 -20.83 25.44 25.18
CA VAL A 260 -20.76 26.33 26.35
C VAL A 260 -19.96 25.69 27.48
N LYS A 261 -20.21 24.42 27.77
CA LYS A 261 -19.50 23.67 28.81
C LYS A 261 -18.01 23.51 28.50
N ILE A 262 -17.65 23.08 27.29
CA ILE A 262 -16.25 22.86 26.92
C ILE A 262 -15.47 24.19 26.89
N ARG A 263 -16.06 25.30 26.42
CA ARG A 263 -15.43 26.63 26.53
C ARG A 263 -15.16 27.04 27.98
N THR A 264 -16.10 26.75 28.87
CA THR A 264 -15.97 27.05 30.30
C THR A 264 -14.80 26.27 30.91
N GLU A 265 -14.70 24.98 30.62
CA GLU A 265 -13.56 24.14 31.05
C GLU A 265 -12.21 24.70 30.59
N HIS A 266 -12.10 25.04 29.31
CA HIS A 266 -10.86 25.60 28.75
C HIS A 266 -10.52 26.98 29.33
N THR A 267 -11.52 27.84 29.56
CA THR A 267 -11.32 29.15 30.20
C THR A 267 -10.84 29.01 31.64
N ASN A 268 -11.27 27.94 32.34
CA ASN A 268 -10.82 27.60 33.68
C ASN A 268 -9.44 26.90 33.71
N GLY A 269 -8.77 26.75 32.55
CA GLY A 269 -7.44 26.17 32.42
C GLY A 269 -7.42 24.66 32.17
N ASN A 270 -8.57 24.01 32.03
CA ASN A 270 -8.65 22.59 31.68
C ASN A 270 -8.49 22.39 30.16
N LYS A 271 -7.26 22.55 29.69
CA LYS A 271 -6.88 22.46 28.26
C LYS A 271 -7.06 21.08 27.60
N HIS A 272 -7.41 20.06 28.38
CA HIS A 272 -7.57 18.68 27.92
C HIS A 272 -9.03 18.24 27.88
N ALA A 273 -9.96 19.10 28.27
CA ALA A 273 -11.39 18.82 28.15
C ALA A 273 -11.78 18.63 26.68
N GLY A 274 -12.40 17.51 26.36
CA GLY A 274 -12.86 17.19 25.01
C GLY A 274 -14.08 16.31 25.03
N ILE A 275 -14.64 16.07 23.85
CA ILE A 275 -15.86 15.28 23.67
C ILE A 275 -15.50 13.81 23.52
N HIS A 276 -15.90 12.99 24.48
CA HIS A 276 -15.82 11.55 24.38
C HIS A 276 -17.05 11.01 23.65
N VAL A 277 -16.92 10.76 22.34
CA VAL A 277 -18.05 10.37 21.47
C VAL A 277 -18.80 9.12 21.99
N PHE A 278 -18.09 8.07 22.41
CA PHE A 278 -18.74 6.85 22.88
C PHE A 278 -19.43 6.95 24.26
N LYS A 279 -19.00 7.89 25.11
CA LYS A 279 -19.59 8.13 26.44
C LYS A 279 -20.59 9.28 26.41
N ALA A 280 -20.75 9.96 25.27
CA ALA A 280 -21.57 11.16 25.10
C ALA A 280 -21.38 12.18 26.23
N SER A 281 -20.12 12.49 26.57
CA SER A 281 -19.75 13.36 27.70
C SER A 281 -18.47 14.16 27.42
N ILE A 282 -18.27 15.21 28.22
CA ILE A 282 -17.02 15.98 28.22
C ILE A 282 -16.09 15.37 29.26
N GLU A 283 -14.91 14.95 28.83
CA GLU A 283 -13.92 14.26 29.67
C GLU A 283 -12.50 14.81 29.42
N ASP A 284 -11.57 14.46 30.30
CA ASP A 284 -10.15 14.75 30.09
C ASP A 284 -9.56 13.77 29.06
N MET A 285 -9.43 14.22 27.82
CA MET A 285 -8.99 13.40 26.69
C MET A 285 -7.59 12.83 26.87
N LYS A 286 -6.76 13.44 27.73
CA LYS A 286 -5.44 12.90 28.05
C LYS A 286 -5.54 11.68 28.97
N LYS A 287 -6.51 11.67 29.90
CA LYS A 287 -6.75 10.51 30.78
C LYS A 287 -7.45 9.37 30.05
N GLU A 288 -8.18 9.68 28.99
CA GLU A 288 -8.85 8.72 28.11
C GLU A 288 -7.95 8.21 26.97
N ASP A 289 -6.65 8.56 26.98
CA ASP A 289 -5.67 8.21 25.93
C ASP A 289 -6.06 8.62 24.50
N VAL A 290 -6.91 9.64 24.35
CA VAL A 290 -7.31 10.21 23.06
C VAL A 290 -6.32 11.31 22.66
N ILE A 291 -5.24 10.87 22.00
CA ILE A 291 -4.14 11.73 21.57
C ILE A 291 -3.94 11.70 20.06
N GLU A 292 -3.45 12.80 19.51
CA GLU A 292 -3.19 12.95 18.07
C GLU A 292 -1.81 13.58 17.84
N PRO A 293 -1.11 13.24 16.75
CA PRO A 293 0.14 13.89 16.41
C PRO A 293 -0.09 15.39 16.12
N MET A 294 0.72 16.26 16.73
CA MET A 294 0.62 17.71 16.51
C MET A 294 0.76 18.08 15.01
N LYS A 295 1.49 17.26 14.24
CA LYS A 295 1.72 17.41 12.79
C LYS A 295 0.41 17.52 12.04
N VAL A 296 -0.55 16.66 12.40
CA VAL A 296 -1.86 16.56 11.73
C VAL A 296 -2.65 17.85 11.92
N LYS A 297 -2.77 18.34 13.16
CA LYS A 297 -3.50 19.58 13.45
C LYS A 297 -2.88 20.80 12.81
N ARG A 298 -1.55 20.91 12.86
CA ARG A 298 -0.85 22.02 12.22
C ARG A 298 -1.08 22.04 10.71
N GLN A 299 -0.97 20.89 10.06
CA GLN A 299 -1.20 20.79 8.61
C GLN A 299 -2.65 21.09 8.25
N ALA A 300 -3.61 20.54 9.00
CA ALA A 300 -5.03 20.78 8.77
C ALA A 300 -5.38 22.28 8.86
N LEU A 301 -4.91 22.96 9.90
CA LEU A 301 -5.14 24.40 10.08
C LEU A 301 -4.49 25.23 8.97
N ALA A 302 -3.23 24.95 8.62
CA ALA A 302 -2.52 25.68 7.58
C ALA A 302 -3.20 25.52 6.22
N SER A 303 -3.48 24.27 5.80
CA SER A 303 -4.11 24.00 4.52
C SER A 303 -5.53 24.54 4.44
N ALA A 304 -6.33 24.44 5.50
CA ALA A 304 -7.68 25.01 5.53
C ALA A 304 -7.66 26.54 5.38
N ALA A 305 -6.75 27.21 6.10
CA ALA A 305 -6.60 28.67 6.01
C ALA A 305 -6.14 29.11 4.61
N GLU A 306 -5.15 28.42 4.02
CA GLU A 306 -4.67 28.71 2.66
C GLU A 306 -5.79 28.57 1.62
N VAL A 307 -6.60 27.51 1.70
CA VAL A 307 -7.73 27.30 0.77
C VAL A 307 -8.79 28.37 0.94
N ALA A 308 -9.17 28.70 2.18
CA ALA A 308 -10.12 29.77 2.45
C ALA A 308 -9.62 31.11 1.89
N GLU A 309 -8.35 31.45 2.12
CA GLU A 309 -7.75 32.68 1.60
C GLU A 309 -7.70 32.70 0.07
N MET A 310 -7.37 31.58 -0.58
CA MET A 310 -7.38 31.47 -2.05
C MET A 310 -8.76 31.77 -2.62
N ILE A 311 -9.83 31.21 -2.02
CA ILE A 311 -11.21 31.43 -2.49
C ILE A 311 -11.63 32.87 -2.24
N LEU A 312 -11.35 33.43 -1.05
CA LEU A 312 -11.73 34.80 -0.69
C LEU A 312 -11.04 35.87 -1.54
N LYS A 313 -9.90 35.56 -2.16
CA LYS A 313 -9.18 36.44 -3.09
C LYS A 313 -9.81 36.52 -4.48
N ILE A 314 -10.68 35.58 -4.84
CA ILE A 314 -11.34 35.57 -6.14
C ILE A 314 -12.49 36.58 -6.09
N ASP A 315 -12.35 37.66 -6.85
CA ASP A 315 -13.36 38.70 -7.01
C ASP A 315 -14.31 38.45 -8.19
N ASP A 316 -13.86 37.70 -9.21
CA ASP A 316 -14.68 37.32 -10.36
C ASP A 316 -14.29 35.94 -10.92
N ILE A 317 -15.28 35.21 -11.46
CA ILE A 317 -15.10 33.89 -12.09
C ILE A 317 -15.53 33.98 -13.54
N ILE A 318 -14.55 34.01 -14.45
CA ILE A 318 -14.81 33.95 -15.88
C ILE A 318 -14.82 32.49 -16.32
N ALA A 319 -16.02 31.91 -16.42
CA ALA A 319 -16.20 30.57 -16.98
C ALA A 319 -16.19 30.63 -18.52
N ALA A 320 -15.15 30.09 -19.14
CA ALA A 320 -15.15 29.89 -20.59
C ALA A 320 -16.12 28.75 -20.94
N SER A 321 -17.04 29.01 -21.88
CA SER A 321 -17.83 27.94 -22.48
C SER A 321 -16.90 27.02 -23.28
N LYS A 322 -17.18 25.70 -23.25
CA LYS A 322 -16.51 24.77 -24.17
C LYS A 322 -16.70 25.33 -25.59
N PRO A 323 -15.64 25.47 -26.41
CA PRO A 323 -15.81 25.86 -27.79
C PRO A 323 -16.83 24.92 -28.41
N ALA A 324 -17.88 25.48 -29.01
CA ALA A 324 -18.77 24.70 -29.87
C ALA A 324 -17.86 24.02 -30.90
N GLY A 325 -17.82 22.69 -30.86
CA GLY A 325 -16.86 21.90 -31.61
C GLY A 325 -16.80 22.38 -33.06
N ALA A 326 -15.59 22.60 -33.55
CA ALA A 326 -15.35 22.63 -34.98
C ALA A 326 -15.97 21.36 -35.56
N GLY A 327 -17.10 21.52 -36.26
CA GLY A 327 -17.71 20.44 -37.01
C GLY A 327 -16.63 19.87 -37.94
N GLY A 328 -16.23 18.63 -37.67
CA GLY A 328 -15.39 17.90 -38.60
C GLY A 328 -16.06 17.87 -39.98
N PRO A 329 -15.30 17.84 -41.08
CA PRO A 329 -15.87 17.83 -42.42
C PRO A 329 -16.89 16.69 -42.56
N PRO A 330 -18.01 16.88 -43.27
CA PRO A 330 -19.00 15.83 -43.49
C PRO A 330 -18.30 14.59 -44.08
N GLY A 331 -18.30 13.51 -43.31
CA GLY A 331 -17.79 12.21 -43.73
C GLY A 331 -18.48 11.78 -45.03
N GLY A 332 -17.67 11.35 -45.99
CA GLY A 332 -18.08 11.01 -47.34
C GLY A 332 -19.18 9.94 -47.40
N MET A 333 -20.01 10.06 -48.43
CA MET A 333 -20.97 9.06 -48.87
C MET A 333 -20.36 7.65 -48.88
N PRO A 334 -21.06 6.62 -48.38
CA PRO A 334 -20.72 5.24 -48.66
C PRO A 334 -20.88 4.99 -50.18
N PRO A 335 -19.98 4.23 -50.83
CA PRO A 335 -20.16 3.83 -52.21
C PRO A 335 -21.42 2.97 -52.37
N GLY A 336 -22.21 3.28 -53.38
CA GLY A 336 -23.41 2.53 -53.71
C GLY A 336 -23.12 1.06 -54.05
N GLY A 337 -24.04 0.20 -53.62
CA GLY A 337 -24.23 -1.14 -54.17
C GLY A 337 -25.67 -1.27 -54.66
N MET A 338 -25.83 -1.30 -55.99
CA MET A 338 -26.92 -1.99 -56.70
C MET A 338 -27.18 -3.36 -56.03
N GLY A 339 -28.39 -3.84 -55.82
CA GLY A 339 -29.57 -3.79 -56.66
C GLY A 339 -29.90 -5.23 -57.09
N ASP A 340 -31.02 -5.78 -56.62
CA ASP A 340 -31.88 -6.81 -57.26
C ASP A 340 -33.03 -7.10 -56.28
N MET A 341 -34.26 -6.64 -56.51
CA MET A 341 -35.33 -7.18 -57.38
C MET A 341 -35.70 -8.64 -57.12
N GLY A 342 -36.99 -8.87 -56.87
CA GLY A 342 -37.62 -10.17 -57.09
C GLY A 342 -38.79 -10.48 -56.15
N ASP A 343 -39.95 -9.92 -56.49
CA ASP A 343 -41.36 -10.36 -56.27
C ASP A 343 -41.84 -10.86 -54.89
#